data_AF-A0AAU5QLA5-F1
#
_entry.id   AF-A0AAU5QLA5-F1
#
_cell.length_a   1.000
_cell.length_b   1.000
_cell.length_c   1.000
_cell.angle_alpha   90.00
_cell.angle_beta   90.00
_cell.angle_gamma   90.00
#
_symmetry.space_group_name_H-M   'P 1'
#
loop_
_entity.id
_entity.type
_entity.pdbx_description
1 polymer ?
#
loop_
_entity_poly.entity_id
_entity_poly.type
_entity_poly.pdbx_seq_one_letter_code
_entity_poly.pdbx_strand_id
1 'polypeptide(L)'
;MTYDPTGHLLLTPIDREAPMRVKRLSQLGFGDRPDPAFDEFAHHLARVTGAPYSMVNFIDEHRQFFAGLHTPTGDHDNHALSAAVTAVGGEVSRFMDRDHGYCPHVVVRRKALVLEDVCDYPRFAGNPVVDEIGIRSYLGAPLIDRTGIALGTICVVDTEPRPWGRAGLETIKSLAAELIEQIHRREDGGI
;
A
#
# COMPACT_ATOMS: atom_id res chain seq x y z
N MET A 1 13.38 4.72 33.62
CA MET A 1 12.68 3.90 32.61
C MET A 1 11.21 4.22 32.71
N THR A 2 10.71 5.11 31.86
CA THR A 2 9.29 5.46 31.79
C THR A 2 8.60 4.38 30.96
N TYR A 3 7.82 3.54 31.62
CA TYR A 3 6.93 2.59 30.96
C TYR A 3 5.75 3.39 30.42
N ASP A 4 5.66 3.50 29.09
CA ASP A 4 4.52 4.09 28.39
C ASP A 4 3.50 2.98 28.08
N PRO A 5 2.38 2.90 28.82
CA PRO A 5 1.36 1.88 28.62
C PRO A 5 0.65 1.99 27.25
N THR A 6 0.87 3.09 26.51
CA THR A 6 0.27 3.36 25.20
C THR A 6 1.13 2.87 24.03
N GLY A 7 2.38 2.47 24.28
CA GLY A 7 3.28 1.96 23.23
C GLY A 7 2.80 0.67 22.55
N HIS A 8 1.84 -0.04 23.16
CA HIS A 8 1.21 -1.25 22.63
C HIS A 8 -0.01 -1.00 21.73
N LEU A 9 -0.44 0.25 21.59
CA LEU A 9 -1.62 0.68 20.83
C LEU A 9 -1.28 1.51 19.58
N LEU A 10 -0.01 1.57 19.20
CA LEU A 10 0.37 2.15 17.92
C LEU A 10 -0.14 1.25 16.78
N LEU A 11 -1.38 1.49 16.34
CA LEU A 11 -1.90 1.02 15.05
C LEU A 11 -0.89 1.37 13.96
N THR A 12 -0.25 2.54 14.05
CA THR A 12 0.77 2.99 13.10
C THR A 12 2.18 2.78 13.64
N PRO A 13 3.05 2.02 12.97
CA PRO A 13 4.41 1.81 13.43
C PRO A 13 5.26 3.09 13.35
N ILE A 14 6.19 3.25 14.29
CA ILE A 14 7.21 4.31 14.25
C ILE A 14 8.11 4.07 13.04
N ASP A 15 8.21 5.08 12.18
CA ASP A 15 8.99 5.02 10.95
C ASP A 15 10.18 5.96 11.05
N ARG A 16 11.37 5.38 11.29
CA ARG A 16 12.61 6.13 11.41
C ARG A 16 13.24 6.46 10.04
N GLU A 17 12.80 5.77 8.99
CA GLU A 17 13.32 5.95 7.63
C GLU A 17 12.51 6.98 6.83
N ALA A 18 11.37 7.46 7.35
CA ALA A 18 10.49 8.39 6.65
C ALA A 18 11.20 9.63 6.06
N PRO A 19 12.08 10.35 6.79
CA PRO A 19 12.79 11.50 6.20
C PRO A 19 13.72 11.10 5.03
N MET A 20 14.41 9.97 5.15
CA MET A 20 15.29 9.46 4.08
C MET A 20 14.47 8.99 2.88
N ARG A 21 13.33 8.36 3.13
CA ARG A 21 12.41 7.90 2.10
C ARG A 21 11.80 9.05 1.31
N VAL A 22 11.30 10.09 1.98
CA VAL A 22 10.75 11.28 1.32
C VAL A 22 11.82 11.93 0.43
N LYS A 23 13.05 12.09 0.94
CA LYS A 23 14.16 12.60 0.14
C LYS A 23 14.45 11.71 -1.08
N ARG A 24 14.43 10.39 -0.92
CA ARG A 24 14.69 9.45 -2.00
C ARG A 24 13.58 9.43 -3.05
N LEU A 25 12.31 9.46 -2.65
CA LEU A 25 11.17 9.60 -3.55
C LEU A 25 11.28 10.88 -4.38
N SER A 26 11.60 12.00 -3.74
CA SER A 26 11.82 13.27 -4.44
C SER A 26 12.97 13.22 -5.46
N GLN A 27 14.09 12.56 -5.13
CA GLN A 27 15.20 12.34 -6.07
C GLN A 27 14.81 11.50 -7.29
N LEU A 28 13.86 10.58 -7.12
CA LEU A 28 13.32 9.74 -8.19
C LEU A 28 12.18 10.42 -8.96
N GLY A 29 11.75 11.62 -8.55
CA GLY A 29 10.59 12.31 -9.14
C GLY A 29 9.24 11.69 -8.77
N PHE A 30 9.16 10.94 -7.66
CA PHE A 30 7.94 10.29 -7.17
C PHE A 30 7.40 10.96 -5.90
N GLY A 31 6.11 10.74 -5.62
CA GLY A 31 5.47 11.15 -4.35
C GLY A 31 4.42 12.26 -4.47
N ASP A 32 4.45 13.04 -5.56
CA ASP A 32 3.59 14.23 -5.69
C ASP A 32 2.52 14.12 -6.79
N ARG A 33 2.66 13.16 -7.72
CA ARG A 33 1.77 13.01 -8.89
C ARG A 33 1.56 11.53 -9.25
N PRO A 34 0.35 11.18 -9.72
CA PRO A 34 0.09 9.83 -10.21
C PRO A 34 0.89 9.56 -11.48
N ASP A 35 1.26 8.30 -11.68
CA ASP A 35 2.03 7.86 -12.83
C ASP A 35 1.20 6.84 -13.63
N PRO A 36 0.88 7.10 -14.91
CA PRO A 36 0.08 6.17 -15.71
C PRO A 36 0.66 4.77 -15.79
N ALA A 37 1.98 4.62 -15.77
CA ALA A 37 2.60 3.30 -15.80
C ALA A 37 2.61 2.61 -14.43
N PHE A 38 2.39 3.33 -13.32
CA PHE A 38 2.04 2.71 -12.04
C PHE A 38 0.56 2.34 -11.95
N ASP A 39 -0.34 3.11 -12.59
CA ASP A 39 -1.75 2.70 -12.75
C ASP A 39 -1.84 1.41 -13.57
N GLU A 40 -1.14 1.29 -14.70
CA GLU A 40 -1.06 0.04 -15.48
C GLU A 40 -0.48 -1.11 -14.66
N PHE A 41 0.53 -0.84 -13.83
CA PHE A 41 1.07 -1.85 -12.92
C PHE A 41 0.02 -2.30 -11.89
N ALA A 42 -0.77 -1.38 -11.33
CA ALA A 42 -1.86 -1.71 -10.43
C ALA A 42 -2.91 -2.58 -11.15
N HIS A 43 -3.32 -2.23 -12.37
CA HIS A 43 -4.22 -3.06 -13.18
C HIS A 43 -3.69 -4.49 -13.39
N HIS A 44 -2.40 -4.61 -13.69
CA HIS A 44 -1.75 -5.91 -13.83
C HIS A 44 -1.77 -6.70 -12.52
N LEU A 45 -1.42 -6.04 -11.41
CA LEU A 45 -1.41 -6.62 -10.07
C LEU A 45 -2.80 -7.15 -9.65
N ALA A 46 -3.87 -6.39 -9.92
CA ALA A 46 -5.25 -6.82 -9.67
C ALA A 46 -5.62 -8.07 -10.48
N ARG A 47 -5.31 -8.08 -11.78
CA ARG A 47 -5.55 -9.23 -12.65
C ARG A 47 -4.82 -10.50 -12.20
N VAL A 48 -3.55 -10.38 -11.79
CA VAL A 48 -2.74 -11.54 -11.39
C VAL A 48 -3.21 -12.11 -10.05
N THR A 49 -3.63 -11.26 -9.13
CA THR A 49 -4.06 -11.67 -7.78
C THR A 49 -5.55 -12.00 -7.70
N GLY A 50 -6.34 -11.58 -8.68
CA GLY A 50 -7.80 -11.69 -8.70
C GLY A 50 -8.49 -10.77 -7.68
N ALA A 51 -7.75 -9.84 -7.06
CA ALA A 51 -8.29 -8.88 -6.10
C ALA A 51 -8.88 -7.66 -6.83
N PRO A 52 -9.99 -7.09 -6.33
CA PRO A 52 -10.69 -5.97 -6.96
C PRO A 52 -9.92 -4.66 -6.86
N TYR A 53 -9.12 -4.49 -5.81
CA TYR A 53 -8.41 -3.26 -5.54
C TYR A 53 -6.91 -3.52 -5.43
N SER A 54 -6.13 -2.67 -6.08
CA SER A 54 -4.68 -2.75 -6.03
C SER A 54 -4.04 -1.37 -6.13
N MET A 55 -2.88 -1.22 -5.50
CA MET A 55 -2.19 0.06 -5.40
C MET A 55 -0.67 -0.10 -5.51
N VAL A 56 -0.04 0.89 -6.14
CA VAL A 56 1.34 1.28 -5.90
C VAL A 56 1.29 2.46 -4.94
N ASN A 57 1.76 2.26 -3.72
CA ASN A 57 1.59 3.22 -2.63
C ASN A 57 2.95 3.71 -2.13
N PHE A 58 3.16 5.03 -2.12
CA PHE A 58 4.29 5.67 -1.48
C PHE A 58 3.87 6.29 -0.15
N ILE A 59 4.77 6.28 0.83
CA ILE A 59 4.45 6.73 2.19
C ILE A 59 5.37 7.88 2.54
N ASP A 60 4.82 9.04 2.83
CA ASP A 60 5.57 10.18 3.36
C ASP A 60 5.58 10.18 4.91
N GLU A 61 5.90 11.29 5.56
CA GLU A 61 5.93 11.37 7.03
C GLU A 61 4.53 11.36 7.67
N HIS A 62 3.50 11.82 6.95
CA HIS A 62 2.16 12.09 7.46
C HIS A 62 1.06 11.36 6.70
N ARG A 63 1.29 10.99 5.44
CA ARG A 63 0.28 10.49 4.50
C ARG A 63 0.81 9.37 3.62
N GLN A 64 -0.14 8.71 2.99
CA GLN A 64 0.05 7.72 1.95
C GLN A 64 -0.45 8.29 0.64
N PHE A 65 0.28 8.01 -0.44
CA PHE A 65 0.00 8.47 -1.78
C PHE A 65 -0.05 7.30 -2.77
N PHE A 66 -1.21 7.10 -3.37
CA PHE A 66 -1.46 6.07 -4.38
C PHE A 66 -0.98 6.54 -5.75
N ALA A 67 0.32 6.38 -5.97
CA ALA A 67 0.98 6.70 -7.23
C ALA A 67 0.47 5.85 -8.40
N GLY A 68 0.02 4.63 -8.11
CA GLY A 68 -0.74 3.77 -9.01
C GLY A 68 -1.97 3.23 -8.29
N LEU A 69 -3.12 3.20 -8.96
CA LEU A 69 -4.39 2.76 -8.38
C LEU A 69 -5.24 2.04 -9.41
N HIS A 70 -5.73 0.86 -9.04
CA HIS A 70 -6.82 0.18 -9.72
C HIS A 70 -8.00 0.00 -8.79
N THR A 71 -9.18 0.34 -9.30
CA THR A 71 -10.47 0.09 -8.67
C THR A 71 -11.43 -0.48 -9.71
N PRO A 72 -12.38 -1.34 -9.34
CA PRO A 72 -13.40 -1.81 -10.27
C PRO A 72 -14.17 -0.62 -10.84
N THR A 73 -14.20 -0.50 -12.16
CA THR A 73 -15.05 0.49 -12.84
C THR A 73 -16.47 -0.04 -12.97
N GLY A 74 -17.45 0.65 -12.38
CA GLY A 74 -18.86 0.52 -12.76
C GLY A 74 -19.78 -0.33 -11.87
N ASP A 75 -19.36 -0.73 -10.67
CA ASP A 75 -20.28 -1.34 -9.70
C ASP A 75 -20.71 -0.30 -8.66
N HIS A 76 -21.94 0.19 -8.81
CA HIS A 76 -22.59 1.12 -7.88
C HIS A 76 -22.81 0.51 -6.48
N ASP A 77 -22.51 -0.78 -6.28
CA ASP A 77 -22.74 -1.48 -5.02
C ASP A 77 -21.51 -1.51 -4.09
N ASN A 78 -20.30 -1.18 -4.57
CA ASN A 78 -19.09 -1.17 -3.74
C ASN A 78 -18.70 0.25 -3.28
N HIS A 79 -19.66 0.90 -2.62
CA HIS A 79 -19.60 2.29 -2.16
C HIS A 79 -18.49 2.58 -1.14
N ALA A 80 -17.96 1.58 -0.43
CA ALA A 80 -17.15 1.80 0.77
C ALA A 80 -15.68 2.16 0.47
N LEU A 81 -15.02 1.50 -0.50
CA LEU A 81 -13.71 1.97 -0.95
C LEU A 81 -13.84 3.23 -1.81
N SER A 82 -14.89 3.36 -2.63
CA SER A 82 -15.13 4.64 -3.30
C SER A 82 -15.32 5.79 -2.30
N ALA A 83 -15.94 5.53 -1.13
CA ALA A 83 -16.18 6.50 -0.06
C ALA A 83 -14.93 6.90 0.72
N ALA A 84 -14.11 5.95 1.16
CA ALA A 84 -12.84 6.26 1.84
C ALA A 84 -11.78 6.85 0.90
N VAL A 85 -11.98 6.64 -0.40
CA VAL A 85 -11.20 7.27 -1.45
C VAL A 85 -11.99 8.45 -2.05
N THR A 86 -13.02 9.03 -1.40
CA THR A 86 -13.68 10.24 -1.90
C THR A 86 -13.02 11.50 -1.35
N ALA A 87 -12.40 12.28 -2.24
CA ALA A 87 -12.32 13.72 -2.06
C ALA A 87 -13.49 14.37 -2.82
N VAL A 88 -14.00 15.45 -2.26
CA VAL A 88 -15.10 16.29 -2.77
C VAL A 88 -15.04 16.45 -4.30
N GLY A 89 -16.09 16.01 -5.01
CA GLY A 89 -16.24 16.29 -6.46
C GLY A 89 -16.28 15.09 -7.41
N GLY A 90 -16.25 13.85 -6.90
CA GLY A 90 -16.41 12.64 -7.72
C GLY A 90 -15.10 12.07 -8.30
N GLU A 91 -13.95 12.60 -7.87
CA GLU A 91 -12.64 12.00 -8.14
C GLU A 91 -12.16 11.13 -6.96
N VAL A 92 -11.56 10.01 -7.31
CA VAL A 92 -10.95 9.06 -6.36
C VAL A 92 -9.68 9.70 -5.76
N SER A 93 -9.73 10.10 -4.48
CA SER A 93 -8.63 10.61 -3.68
C SER A 93 -7.44 9.67 -3.67
N ARG A 94 -6.33 10.06 -4.26
CA ARG A 94 -5.10 9.25 -4.21
C ARG A 94 -4.33 9.40 -2.91
N PHE A 95 -4.93 9.98 -1.88
CA PHE A 95 -4.31 10.19 -0.58
C PHE A 95 -5.10 9.51 0.52
N MET A 96 -4.37 8.97 1.49
CA MET A 96 -4.91 8.33 2.69
C MET A 96 -4.01 8.70 3.89
N ASP A 97 -4.59 8.82 5.07
CA ASP A 97 -3.79 9.11 6.26
C ASP A 97 -2.85 7.94 6.58
N ARG A 98 -1.67 8.25 7.14
CA ARG A 98 -0.63 7.25 7.40
C ARG A 98 -1.03 6.20 8.44
N ASP A 99 -2.02 6.47 9.27
CA ASP A 99 -2.55 5.51 10.25
C ASP A 99 -3.62 4.56 9.70
N HIS A 100 -4.04 4.73 8.45
CA HIS A 100 -4.99 3.86 7.80
C HIS A 100 -4.31 2.74 7.01
N GLY A 101 -4.93 1.57 6.99
CA GLY A 101 -4.46 0.42 6.22
C GLY A 101 -3.13 -0.18 6.71
N TYR A 102 -2.57 -1.07 5.89
CA TYR A 102 -1.50 -1.97 6.32
C TYR A 102 -0.13 -1.70 5.69
N CYS A 103 -0.08 -0.87 4.65
CA CYS A 103 1.17 -0.48 3.98
C CYS A 103 2.22 0.15 4.92
N PRO A 104 1.86 0.99 5.91
CA PRO A 104 2.82 1.52 6.87
C PRO A 104 3.55 0.41 7.65
N HIS A 105 2.84 -0.69 7.98
CA HIS A 105 3.46 -1.86 8.60
C HIS A 105 4.43 -2.56 7.68
N VAL A 106 4.10 -2.71 6.41
CA VAL A 106 4.95 -3.35 5.40
C VAL A 106 6.23 -2.57 5.17
N VAL A 107 6.14 -1.24 5.06
CA VAL A 107 7.31 -0.36 4.90
C VAL A 107 8.22 -0.45 6.11
N VAL A 108 7.70 -0.22 7.34
CA VAL A 108 8.54 -0.23 8.54
C VAL A 108 9.16 -1.60 8.81
N ARG A 109 8.42 -2.68 8.57
CA ARG A 109 8.93 -4.04 8.82
C ARG A 109 9.82 -4.56 7.70
N ARG A 110 9.82 -3.91 6.53
CA ARG A 110 10.59 -4.28 5.33
C ARG A 110 10.35 -5.74 4.92
N LYS A 111 9.13 -6.24 5.12
CA LYS A 111 8.71 -7.61 4.79
C LYS A 111 7.28 -7.59 4.27
N ALA A 112 7.03 -8.43 3.28
CA ALA A 112 5.69 -8.68 2.78
C ALA A 112 4.75 -9.16 3.89
N LEU A 113 3.47 -8.85 3.74
CA LEU A 113 2.41 -9.12 4.70
C LEU A 113 1.23 -9.72 3.95
N VAL A 114 0.73 -10.83 4.48
CA VAL A 114 -0.47 -11.52 4.00
C VAL A 114 -1.43 -11.60 5.17
N LEU A 115 -2.64 -11.10 4.97
CA LEU A 115 -3.76 -11.15 5.92
C LEU A 115 -4.95 -11.73 5.16
N GLU A 116 -5.12 -13.05 5.23
CA GLU A 116 -6.18 -13.76 4.52
C GLU A 116 -7.58 -13.33 4.99
N ASP A 117 -7.73 -13.12 6.29
CA ASP A 117 -8.82 -12.36 6.90
C ASP A 117 -8.24 -11.44 7.99
N VAL A 118 -8.37 -10.12 7.85
CA VAL A 118 -7.80 -9.14 8.79
C VAL A 118 -8.44 -9.24 10.18
N CYS A 119 -9.69 -9.72 10.26
CA CYS A 119 -10.40 -9.91 11.53
C CYS A 119 -9.79 -11.04 12.38
N ASP A 120 -9.09 -11.99 11.76
CA ASP A 120 -8.40 -13.09 12.46
C ASP A 120 -7.10 -12.64 13.14
N TYR A 121 -6.67 -11.39 12.90
CA TYR A 121 -5.45 -10.83 13.47
C TYR A 121 -5.79 -9.67 14.39
N PRO A 122 -5.83 -9.87 15.73
CA PRO A 122 -6.25 -8.83 16.69
C PRO A 122 -5.48 -7.51 16.57
N ARG A 123 -4.22 -7.55 16.13
CA ARG A 123 -3.39 -6.36 15.90
C ARG A 123 -3.89 -5.51 14.72
N PHE A 124 -4.51 -6.13 13.72
CA PHE A 124 -4.92 -5.52 12.47
C PHE A 124 -6.43 -5.28 12.39
N ALA A 125 -7.22 -6.04 13.17
CA ALA A 125 -8.67 -5.94 13.23
C ALA A 125 -9.19 -4.56 13.69
N GLY A 126 -8.40 -3.80 14.46
CA GLY A 126 -8.76 -2.45 14.91
C GLY A 126 -8.39 -1.32 13.94
N ASN A 127 -8.02 -1.62 12.69
CA ASN A 127 -7.68 -0.60 11.70
C ASN A 127 -8.98 0.04 11.15
N PRO A 128 -9.05 1.39 11.00
CA PRO A 128 -10.25 2.06 10.48
C PRO A 128 -10.77 1.50 9.15
N VAL A 129 -9.88 1.01 8.28
CA VAL A 129 -10.27 0.42 6.98
C VAL A 129 -11.11 -0.85 7.10
N VAL A 130 -11.14 -1.50 8.25
CA VAL A 130 -12.00 -2.67 8.48
C VAL A 130 -13.46 -2.23 8.58
N ASP A 131 -13.74 -1.21 9.40
CA ASP A 131 -15.11 -0.76 9.68
C ASP A 131 -15.62 0.27 8.66
N GLU A 132 -14.75 1.18 8.20
CA GLU A 132 -15.14 2.27 7.30
C GLU A 132 -15.25 1.81 5.83
N ILE A 133 -14.45 0.81 5.46
CA ILE A 133 -14.31 0.35 4.07
C ILE A 133 -14.80 -1.09 3.91
N GLY A 134 -14.85 -1.88 4.99
CA GLY A 134 -15.20 -3.29 4.93
C GLY A 134 -14.06 -4.17 4.44
N ILE A 135 -12.79 -3.73 4.51
CA ILE A 135 -11.66 -4.55 4.06
C ILE A 135 -11.56 -5.81 4.92
N ARG A 136 -11.54 -6.97 4.26
CA ARG A 136 -11.37 -8.28 4.88
C ARG A 136 -10.04 -8.91 4.58
N SER A 137 -9.38 -8.62 3.46
CA SER A 137 -8.07 -9.21 3.17
C SER A 137 -7.07 -8.18 2.66
N TYR A 138 -5.78 -8.39 2.99
CA TYR A 138 -4.65 -7.58 2.52
C TYR A 138 -3.43 -8.42 2.14
N LEU A 139 -2.87 -8.17 0.95
CA LEU A 139 -1.61 -8.75 0.49
C LEU A 139 -0.72 -7.63 -0.04
N GLY A 140 0.46 -7.46 0.55
CA GLY A 140 1.38 -6.40 0.14
C GLY A 140 2.84 -6.72 0.35
N ALA A 141 3.71 -6.07 -0.43
CA ALA A 141 5.16 -6.21 -0.37
C ALA A 141 5.84 -4.84 -0.44
N PRO A 142 6.98 -4.66 0.26
CA PRO A 142 7.72 -3.41 0.24
C PRO A 142 8.47 -3.24 -1.09
N LEU A 143 8.54 -2.01 -1.56
CA LEU A 143 9.38 -1.59 -2.68
C LEU A 143 10.72 -1.11 -2.14
N ILE A 144 11.69 -2.01 -2.02
CA ILE A 144 13.03 -1.69 -1.52
C ILE A 144 13.94 -1.45 -2.73
N ASP A 145 14.48 -0.24 -2.85
CA ASP A 145 15.36 0.11 -3.95
C ASP A 145 16.83 -0.33 -3.73
N ARG A 146 17.70 -0.07 -4.71
CA ARG A 146 19.14 -0.39 -4.64
C ARG A 146 19.90 0.35 -3.54
N THR A 147 19.36 1.44 -3.01
CA THR A 147 19.93 2.14 -1.85
C THR A 147 19.55 1.47 -0.53
N GLY A 148 18.66 0.47 -0.59
CA GLY A 148 18.11 -0.18 0.59
C GLY A 148 17.04 0.67 1.27
N ILE A 149 16.45 1.68 0.64
CA ILE A 149 15.33 2.43 1.19
C ILE A 149 14.03 1.76 0.75
N ALA A 150 13.11 1.52 1.68
CA ALA A 150 11.77 1.03 1.37
C ALA A 150 10.90 2.20 0.88
N LEU A 151 10.84 2.47 -0.42
CA LEU A 151 10.14 3.60 -1.04
C LEU A 151 8.64 3.62 -0.74
N GLY A 152 8.05 2.44 -0.56
CA GLY A 152 6.61 2.26 -0.41
C GLY A 152 6.23 0.79 -0.51
N THR A 153 5.05 0.50 -1.04
CA THR A 153 4.53 -0.85 -1.21
C THR A 153 3.80 -1.02 -2.53
N ILE A 154 3.76 -2.24 -3.02
CA ILE A 154 2.62 -2.70 -3.81
C ILE A 154 1.68 -3.49 -2.90
N CYS A 155 0.38 -3.32 -3.08
CA CYS A 155 -0.60 -4.06 -2.31
C CYS A 155 -1.90 -4.29 -3.08
N VAL A 156 -2.64 -5.31 -2.63
CA VAL A 156 -4.01 -5.58 -3.02
C VAL A 156 -4.87 -5.76 -1.79
N VAL A 157 -6.14 -5.39 -1.92
CA VAL A 157 -7.15 -5.54 -0.87
C VAL A 157 -8.45 -6.06 -1.43
N ASP A 158 -9.23 -6.70 -0.56
CA ASP A 158 -10.58 -7.14 -0.86
C ASP A 158 -11.48 -6.98 0.37
N THR A 159 -12.77 -6.82 0.11
CA THR A 159 -13.88 -6.89 1.07
C THR A 159 -14.26 -8.33 1.43
N GLU A 160 -13.65 -9.33 0.79
CA GLU A 160 -13.79 -10.75 1.13
C GLU A 160 -12.47 -11.36 1.62
N PRO A 161 -12.52 -12.38 2.51
CA PRO A 161 -11.35 -13.17 2.86
C PRO A 161 -10.75 -13.88 1.63
N ARG A 162 -9.42 -13.93 1.55
CA ARG A 162 -8.71 -14.56 0.42
C ARG A 162 -7.61 -15.52 0.88
N PRO A 163 -7.65 -16.81 0.47
CA PRO A 163 -6.66 -17.82 0.88
C PRO A 163 -5.38 -17.73 0.03
N TRP A 164 -4.70 -16.59 0.06
CA TRP A 164 -3.49 -16.37 -0.73
C TRP A 164 -2.36 -17.33 -0.37
N GLY A 165 -2.25 -17.68 0.91
CA GLY A 165 -1.21 -18.53 1.46
C GLY A 165 0.21 -18.16 1.01
N ARG A 166 1.04 -19.18 0.88
CA ARG A 166 2.43 -19.02 0.41
C ARG A 166 2.51 -18.59 -1.06
N ALA A 167 1.57 -19.04 -1.90
CA ALA A 167 1.59 -18.73 -3.32
C ALA A 167 1.42 -17.22 -3.56
N GLY A 168 0.42 -16.58 -2.93
CA GLY A 168 0.23 -15.14 -3.04
C GLY A 168 1.40 -14.35 -2.45
N LEU A 169 2.01 -14.82 -1.36
CA LEU A 169 3.22 -14.22 -0.79
C LEU A 169 4.39 -14.22 -1.79
N GLU A 170 4.63 -15.31 -2.50
CA GLU A 170 5.70 -15.36 -3.50
C GLU A 170 5.35 -14.53 -4.74
N THR A 171 4.09 -14.54 -5.18
CA THR A 171 3.60 -13.70 -6.28
C THR A 171 3.81 -12.21 -6.00
N ILE A 172 3.40 -11.71 -4.84
CA ILE A 172 3.52 -10.29 -4.52
C ILE A 172 4.98 -9.85 -4.38
N LYS A 173 5.87 -10.73 -3.90
CA LYS A 173 7.31 -10.43 -3.84
C LYS A 173 7.92 -10.33 -5.23
N SER A 174 7.58 -11.26 -6.13
CA SER A 174 8.05 -11.23 -7.52
C SER A 174 7.60 -9.95 -8.22
N LEU A 175 6.31 -9.60 -8.10
CA LEU A 175 5.78 -8.35 -8.68
C LEU A 175 6.44 -7.11 -8.07
N ALA A 176 6.73 -7.10 -6.77
CA ALA A 176 7.43 -5.98 -6.14
C ALA A 176 8.86 -5.82 -6.70
N ALA A 177 9.57 -6.94 -6.93
CA ALA A 177 10.88 -6.93 -7.57
C ALA A 177 10.80 -6.40 -9.01
N GLU A 178 9.80 -6.83 -9.79
CA GLU A 178 9.58 -6.34 -11.16
C GLU A 178 9.35 -4.82 -11.21
N LEU A 179 8.54 -4.28 -10.30
CA LEU A 179 8.31 -2.83 -10.22
C LEU A 179 9.57 -2.08 -9.81
N ILE A 180 10.36 -2.63 -8.87
CA ILE A 180 11.65 -2.05 -8.48
C ILE A 180 12.61 -1.99 -9.67
N GLU A 181 12.71 -3.06 -10.46
CA GLU A 181 13.51 -3.07 -11.68
C GLU A 181 13.01 -2.03 -12.70
N GLN A 182 11.70 -1.83 -12.80
CA GLN A 182 11.13 -0.76 -13.63
C GLN A 182 11.54 0.63 -13.12
N ILE A 183 11.52 0.85 -11.81
CA ILE A 183 11.97 2.09 -11.18
C ILE A 183 13.46 2.33 -11.45
N HIS A 184 14.32 1.32 -11.30
CA HIS A 184 15.75 1.45 -11.57
C HIS A 184 16.04 1.77 -13.03
N ARG A 185 15.34 1.14 -13.98
CA ARG A 185 15.47 1.47 -15.41
C ARG A 185 15.09 2.91 -15.71
N ARG A 186 14.08 3.47 -15.03
CA ARG A 186 13.69 4.87 -15.19
C ARG A 186 14.75 5.82 -14.62
N GLU A 187 15.33 5.48 -13.47
CA GLU A 187 16.45 6.22 -12.87
C GLU A 187 17.70 6.19 -13.77
N ASP A 188 18.04 5.03 -14.33
CA ASP A 188 19.21 4.87 -15.22
C ASP A 188 19.00 5.55 -16.59
N GLY A 189 17.75 5.61 -17.05
CA GLY A 189 17.38 6.20 -18.33
C GLY A 189 17.07 7.70 -18.29
N GLY A 190 17.14 8.36 -17.12
CA GLY A 190 16.72 9.75 -16.94
C GLY A 190 17.45 10.52 -15.84
N ILE A 191 18.48 11.27 -16.25
CA ILE A 191 18.61 12.73 -16.03
C ILE A 191 18.53 13.39 -17.40
#